data_AF-A0A496B8L3-F1
#
_entry.id   AF-A0A496B8L3-F1
#
_cell.length_a   1.000
_cell.length_b   1.000
_cell.length_c   1.000
_cell.angle_alpha   90.00
_cell.angle_beta   90.00
_cell.angle_gamma   90.00
#
_symmetry.space_group_name_H-M   'P 1'
#
loop_
_entity.id
_entity.type
_entity.pdbx_description
1 polymer ?
#
loop_
_entity_poly.entity_id
_entity_poly.type
_entity_poly.pdbx_seq_one_letter_code
_entity_poly.pdbx_strand_id
1 'polypeptide(L)'
;MRIATDTAVIIVSATTLVTFIMVSQFGSVWTLYPNLVFTIGWFGYWLRQREELTRCILFGCAAIVIYLPIDWLFSRKARFLFYLDSEFERLGVPVALVLTWVIFAALMAYCYERSLRLWSRRLFAAAVTGCLAGLGSFVIYALGDSRLWVWNALRVDTFPQIASVPLFVPLAFLLTFLLCPYYFHREQHPVVAGIRCGIFMGALQFFTFLFFYISVN
;
A
#
# COMPACT_ATOMS: atom_id res chain seq x y z
N MET A 1 -8.98 -7.87 26.62
CA MET A 1 -7.88 -8.39 25.78
C MET A 1 -7.86 -7.91 24.33
N ARG A 2 -8.96 -7.36 23.77
CA ARG A 2 -9.02 -6.75 22.41
C ARG A 2 -8.16 -5.50 22.20
N ILE A 3 -7.84 -4.76 23.26
CA ILE A 3 -7.22 -3.43 23.17
C ILE A 3 -5.75 -3.51 22.74
N ALA A 4 -5.02 -4.55 23.15
CA ALA A 4 -3.57 -4.62 22.97
C ALA A 4 -3.11 -4.78 21.50
N THR A 5 -3.86 -5.53 20.69
CA THR A 5 -3.59 -5.66 19.24
C THR A 5 -3.87 -4.39 18.49
N ASP A 6 -4.98 -3.73 18.83
CA ASP A 6 -5.41 -2.50 18.20
C ASP A 6 -4.40 -1.39 18.49
N THR A 7 -3.90 -1.31 19.74
CA THR A 7 -2.80 -0.41 20.12
C THR A 7 -1.54 -0.67 19.30
N ALA A 8 -1.14 -1.93 19.10
CA ALA A 8 0.06 -2.24 18.33
C ALA A 8 -0.05 -1.79 16.86
N VAL A 9 -1.19 -2.06 16.23
CA VAL A 9 -1.46 -1.64 14.84
C VAL A 9 -1.52 -0.12 14.73
N ILE A 10 -2.16 0.56 15.69
CA ILE A 10 -2.22 2.02 15.75
C ILE A 10 -0.81 2.61 15.90
N ILE A 11 0.01 2.08 16.81
CA ILE A 11 1.39 2.54 17.01
C ILE A 11 2.18 2.41 15.71
N VAL A 12 2.19 1.24 15.09
CA VAL A 12 2.93 1.03 13.83
C VAL A 12 2.44 1.95 12.71
N SER A 13 1.12 2.12 12.59
CA SER A 13 0.54 3.00 11.57
C SER A 13 0.91 4.46 11.81
N ALA A 14 0.83 4.91 13.07
CA ALA A 14 1.16 6.27 13.47
C ALA A 14 2.65 6.55 13.30
N THR A 15 3.54 5.65 13.74
CA THR A 15 4.99 5.83 13.57
C THR A 15 5.38 5.80 12.11
N THR A 16 4.76 4.95 11.29
CA THR A 16 4.99 4.93 9.84
C THR A 16 4.52 6.21 9.18
N LEU A 17 3.34 6.72 9.52
CA LEU A 17 2.85 8.01 9.01
C LEU A 17 3.75 9.18 9.42
N VAL A 18 4.14 9.25 10.69
CA VAL A 18 5.07 10.28 11.20
C VAL A 18 6.40 10.21 10.47
N THR A 19 6.90 9.01 10.22
CA THR A 19 8.15 8.82 9.47
C THR A 19 7.98 9.30 8.03
N PHE A 20 6.86 9.01 7.36
CA PHE A 20 6.58 9.55 6.02
C PHE A 20 6.49 11.07 6.01
N ILE A 21 5.90 11.68 7.03
CA ILE A 21 5.90 13.13 7.19
C ILE A 21 7.34 13.64 7.34
N MET A 22 8.16 13.03 8.18
CA MET A 22 9.58 13.40 8.29
C MET A 22 10.32 13.27 6.95
N VAL A 23 10.12 12.17 6.22
CA VAL A 23 10.72 11.96 4.91
C VAL A 23 10.29 13.05 3.91
N SER A 24 9.01 13.44 3.92
CA SER A 24 8.50 14.51 3.06
C SER A 24 9.17 15.87 3.34
N GLN A 25 9.58 16.12 4.59
CA GLN A 25 10.23 17.36 5.00
C GLN A 25 11.75 17.33 4.76
N PHE A 26 12.41 16.22 5.07
CA PHE A 26 13.87 16.09 5.04
C PHE A 26 14.41 15.48 3.74
N GLY A 27 13.56 14.87 2.91
CA GLY A 27 13.91 14.33 1.60
C GLY A 27 14.83 13.10 1.62
N SER A 28 14.93 12.40 2.75
CA SER A 28 15.86 11.28 2.92
C SER A 28 15.13 9.98 3.26
N VAL A 29 15.25 9.00 2.36
CA VAL A 29 14.74 7.62 2.53
C VAL A 29 15.34 6.95 3.76
N TRP A 30 16.55 7.36 4.16
CA TRP A 30 17.25 6.82 5.33
C TRP A 30 16.43 6.90 6.61
N THR A 31 15.58 7.92 6.71
CA THR A 31 14.69 8.11 7.87
C THR A 31 13.60 7.04 7.97
N LEU A 32 13.28 6.31 6.89
CA LEU A 32 12.35 5.17 6.91
C LEU A 32 12.94 3.93 7.60
N TYR A 33 14.25 3.69 7.49
CA TYR A 33 14.86 2.44 7.99
C TYR A 33 14.73 2.25 9.51
N PRO A 34 14.97 3.26 10.37
CA PRO A 34 14.73 3.12 11.81
C PRO A 34 13.29 2.73 12.16
N ASN A 35 12.30 3.35 11.51
CA ASN A 35 10.89 3.00 11.71
C ASN A 35 10.57 1.60 11.20
N LEU A 36 11.21 1.14 10.13
CA LEU A 36 11.05 -0.22 9.63
C LEU A 36 11.61 -1.26 10.57
N VAL A 37 12.80 -1.03 11.14
CA VAL A 37 13.38 -1.91 12.17
C VAL A 37 12.45 -1.96 13.39
N PHE A 38 11.96 -0.80 13.84
CA PHE A 38 10.97 -0.73 14.91
C PHE A 38 9.69 -1.51 14.56
N THR A 39 9.15 -1.33 13.36
CA THR A 39 7.92 -1.98 12.90
C THR A 39 8.09 -3.49 12.79
N ILE A 40 9.19 -3.96 12.21
CA ILE A 40 9.51 -5.39 12.10
C ILE A 40 9.70 -5.99 13.49
N GLY A 41 10.41 -5.32 14.40
CA GLY A 41 10.57 -5.76 15.78
C GLY A 41 9.23 -5.84 16.52
N TRP A 42 8.41 -4.81 16.38
CA TRP A 42 7.10 -4.72 17.03
C TRP A 42 6.14 -5.79 16.51
N PHE A 43 6.02 -5.92 15.18
CA PHE A 43 5.25 -6.99 14.58
C PHE A 43 5.84 -8.37 14.90
N GLY A 44 7.15 -8.55 14.89
CA GLY A 44 7.83 -9.78 15.30
C GLY A 44 7.47 -10.23 16.71
N TYR A 45 7.40 -9.29 17.66
CA TYR A 45 6.95 -9.54 19.02
C TYR A 45 5.49 -10.00 19.07
N TRP A 46 4.59 -9.29 18.36
CA TRP A 46 3.16 -9.59 18.37
C TRP A 46 2.74 -10.80 17.52
N LEU A 47 3.51 -11.14 16.48
CA LEU A 47 3.33 -12.31 15.63
C LEU A 47 3.32 -13.60 16.48
N ARG A 48 4.18 -13.69 17.49
CA ARG A 48 4.24 -14.85 18.40
C ARG A 48 3.01 -15.01 19.28
N GLN A 49 2.20 -13.96 19.44
CA GLN A 49 1.08 -13.96 20.39
C GLN A 49 -0.30 -13.95 19.71
N ARG A 50 -0.39 -13.67 18.40
CA ARG A 50 -1.65 -13.37 17.72
C ARG A 50 -1.69 -13.90 16.28
N GLU A 51 -2.54 -14.90 16.05
CA GLU A 51 -2.76 -15.52 14.74
C GLU A 51 -3.33 -14.54 13.70
N GLU A 52 -4.26 -13.66 14.09
CA GLU A 52 -4.88 -12.66 13.21
C GLU A 52 -3.85 -11.70 12.59
N LEU A 53 -2.93 -11.18 13.40
CA LEU A 53 -1.89 -10.27 12.93
C LEU A 53 -0.93 -10.98 11.97
N THR A 54 -0.61 -12.25 12.27
CA THR A 54 0.20 -13.10 11.41
C THR A 54 -0.42 -13.28 10.04
N ARG A 55 -1.73 -13.55 9.98
CA ARG A 55 -2.46 -13.65 8.72
C ARG A 55 -2.41 -12.35 7.92
N CYS A 56 -2.60 -11.20 8.55
CA CYS A 56 -2.56 -9.90 7.89
C CYS A 56 -1.15 -9.57 7.34
N ILE A 57 -0.10 -9.87 8.09
CA ILE A 57 1.28 -9.65 7.65
C ILE A 57 1.64 -10.59 6.50
N LEU A 58 1.33 -11.88 6.59
CA LEU A 58 1.55 -12.83 5.49
C LEU A 58 0.79 -12.43 4.23
N PHE A 59 -0.44 -11.93 4.38
CA PHE A 59 -1.22 -11.35 3.29
C PHE A 59 -0.49 -10.15 2.67
N GLY A 60 -0.04 -9.18 3.48
CA GLY A 60 0.66 -7.99 3.01
C GLY A 60 1.96 -8.31 2.28
N CYS A 61 2.78 -9.21 2.85
CA CYS A 61 4.02 -9.67 2.23
C CYS A 61 3.75 -10.30 0.85
N ALA A 62 2.80 -11.23 0.78
CA ALA A 62 2.47 -11.91 -0.46
C ALA A 62 1.90 -10.95 -1.52
N ALA A 63 1.03 -10.00 -1.11
CA ALA A 63 0.46 -9.02 -2.02
C ALA A 63 1.52 -8.12 -2.66
N ILE A 64 2.44 -7.60 -1.86
CA ILE A 64 3.47 -6.68 -2.38
C ILE A 64 4.50 -7.41 -3.21
N VAL A 65 4.97 -8.59 -2.79
CA VAL A 65 5.93 -9.38 -3.59
C VAL A 65 5.38 -9.64 -5.00
N ILE A 66 4.08 -9.93 -5.11
CA ILE A 66 3.42 -10.16 -6.40
C ILE A 66 3.18 -8.86 -7.19
N TYR A 67 3.07 -7.71 -6.51
CA TYR A 67 2.91 -6.41 -7.16
C TYR A 67 4.24 -5.80 -7.64
N LEU A 68 5.39 -6.18 -7.06
CA LEU A 68 6.71 -5.65 -7.43
C LEU A 68 7.03 -5.66 -8.94
N PRO A 69 6.69 -6.70 -9.73
CA PRO A 69 6.91 -6.68 -11.17
C PRO A 69 6.14 -5.57 -11.89
N ILE A 70 4.95 -5.22 -11.41
CA ILE A 70 4.14 -4.12 -11.97
C ILE A 70 4.76 -2.78 -11.58
N ASP A 71 5.17 -2.62 -10.32
CA ASP A 71 5.86 -1.41 -9.88
C ASP A 71 7.16 -1.17 -10.67
N TRP A 72 7.92 -2.23 -10.93
CA TRP A 72 9.10 -2.21 -11.79
C TRP A 72 8.75 -1.85 -13.25
N LEU A 73 7.67 -2.40 -13.80
CA LEU A 73 7.20 -2.06 -15.14
C LEU A 73 6.86 -0.57 -15.24
N PHE A 74 6.10 -0.05 -14.28
CA PHE A 74 5.65 1.36 -14.24
C PHE A 74 6.83 2.33 -14.07
N SER A 75 7.77 2.02 -13.16
CA SER A 75 8.90 2.88 -12.86
C SER A 75 10.03 2.80 -13.89
N ARG A 76 10.46 1.59 -14.29
CA ARG A 76 11.66 1.43 -15.14
C ARG A 76 11.36 1.33 -16.62
N LYS A 77 10.33 0.59 -17.02
CA LYS A 77 10.02 0.37 -18.44
C LYS A 77 9.16 1.47 -19.01
N ALA A 78 8.04 1.76 -18.36
CA ALA A 78 7.10 2.76 -18.81
C ALA A 78 7.48 4.18 -18.39
N ARG A 79 8.34 4.31 -17.35
CA ARG A 79 8.85 5.59 -16.84
C ARG A 79 7.71 6.55 -16.45
N PHE A 80 6.66 6.03 -15.81
CA PHE A 80 5.57 6.86 -15.27
C PHE A 80 5.94 7.51 -13.95
N LEU A 81 6.77 6.84 -13.15
CA LEU A 81 7.22 7.27 -11.85
C LEU A 81 8.74 7.16 -11.79
N PHE A 82 9.41 8.25 -11.47
CA PHE A 82 10.84 8.28 -11.22
C PHE A 82 11.07 8.37 -9.71
N TYR A 83 11.94 7.52 -9.17
CA TYR A 83 12.40 7.66 -7.78
C TYR A 83 13.65 8.55 -7.77
N LEU A 84 13.76 9.51 -6.83
CA LEU A 84 14.72 10.64 -6.88
C LEU A 84 16.11 10.47 -6.20
N ASP A 85 16.28 9.51 -5.30
CA ASP A 85 17.51 9.18 -4.56
C ASP A 85 18.45 8.21 -5.33
N SER A 86 19.75 8.36 -5.09
CA SER A 86 20.86 7.64 -5.72
C SER A 86 20.85 6.12 -5.49
N GLU A 87 20.27 5.62 -4.39
CA GLU A 87 20.06 4.17 -4.20
C GLU A 87 19.10 3.56 -5.23
N PHE A 88 18.18 4.38 -5.77
CA PHE A 88 17.15 3.91 -6.67
C PHE A 88 17.69 3.53 -8.04
N GLU A 89 18.85 4.05 -8.44
CA GLU A 89 19.51 3.69 -9.69
C GLU A 89 19.92 2.21 -9.73
N ARG A 90 20.27 1.60 -8.58
CA ARG A 90 20.78 0.22 -8.49
C ARG A 90 19.71 -0.84 -8.17
N LEU A 91 18.79 -0.57 -7.24
CA LEU A 91 17.82 -1.58 -6.74
C LEU A 91 16.45 -1.53 -7.43
N GLY A 92 16.18 -0.51 -8.25
CA GLY A 92 14.89 -0.35 -8.93
C GLY A 92 13.82 0.29 -8.05
N VAL A 93 13.56 -0.30 -6.88
CA VAL A 93 12.61 0.18 -5.87
C VAL A 93 13.26 0.02 -4.48
N PRO A 94 13.29 1.05 -3.63
CA PRO A 94 13.92 0.93 -2.31
C PRO A 94 13.17 -0.05 -1.41
N VAL A 95 13.93 -0.91 -0.73
CA VAL A 95 13.39 -1.91 0.21
C VAL A 95 12.50 -1.24 1.27
N ALA A 96 12.86 -0.02 1.69
CA ALA A 96 12.07 0.72 2.66
C ALA A 96 10.65 1.06 2.18
N LEU A 97 10.50 1.40 0.91
CA LEU A 97 9.19 1.67 0.30
C LEU A 97 8.41 0.38 0.10
N VAL A 98 9.07 -0.69 -0.34
CA VAL A 98 8.45 -2.03 -0.46
C VAL A 98 7.88 -2.47 0.89
N LEU A 99 8.66 -2.34 1.97
CA LEU A 99 8.21 -2.70 3.31
C LEU A 99 7.08 -1.78 3.82
N THR A 100 7.09 -0.49 3.44
CA THR A 100 5.96 0.40 3.73
C THR A 100 4.67 -0.12 3.08
N TRP A 101 4.73 -0.50 1.81
CA TRP A 101 3.57 -1.05 1.12
C TRP A 101 3.11 -2.38 1.74
N VAL A 102 4.04 -3.19 2.28
CA VAL A 102 3.69 -4.42 3.01
C VAL A 102 2.90 -4.07 4.27
N ILE A 103 3.37 -3.09 5.05
CA ILE A 103 2.68 -2.59 6.25
C ILE A 103 1.29 -2.06 5.87
N PHE A 104 1.19 -1.29 4.78
CA PHE A 104 -0.06 -0.73 4.29
C PHE A 104 -1.07 -1.84 3.92
N ALA A 105 -0.64 -2.84 3.14
CA ALA A 105 -1.51 -3.95 2.74
C ALA A 105 -1.95 -4.79 3.95
N ALA A 106 -1.05 -5.04 4.89
CA ALA A 106 -1.36 -5.73 6.14
C ALA A 106 -2.35 -4.93 7.01
N LEU A 107 -2.18 -3.61 7.08
CA LEU A 107 -3.09 -2.71 7.79
C LEU A 107 -4.50 -2.75 7.18
N MET A 108 -4.61 -2.69 5.85
CA MET A 108 -5.92 -2.76 5.19
C MET A 108 -6.61 -4.11 5.41
N ALA A 109 -5.87 -5.22 5.36
CA ALA A 109 -6.39 -6.54 5.72
C ALA A 109 -6.89 -6.61 7.16
N TYR A 110 -6.13 -6.04 8.09
CA TYR A 110 -6.52 -5.94 9.50
C TYR A 110 -7.76 -5.05 9.69
N CYS A 111 -7.83 -3.89 9.03
CA CYS A 111 -8.99 -3.00 9.05
C CYS A 111 -10.24 -3.71 8.51
N TYR A 112 -10.10 -4.51 7.45
CA TYR A 112 -11.21 -5.31 6.91
C TYR A 112 -11.69 -6.36 7.91
N GLU A 113 -10.79 -7.17 8.47
CA GLU A 113 -11.17 -8.17 9.49
C GLU A 113 -11.83 -7.53 10.70
N ARG A 114 -11.30 -6.38 11.15
CA ARG A 114 -11.85 -5.65 12.28
C ARG A 114 -13.24 -5.11 11.99
N SER A 115 -13.41 -4.48 10.83
CA SER A 115 -14.68 -3.95 10.35
C SER A 115 -15.73 -5.06 10.22
N LEU A 116 -15.34 -6.22 9.70
CA LEU A 116 -16.21 -7.38 9.56
C LEU A 116 -16.68 -7.89 10.93
N ARG A 117 -15.82 -7.89 11.95
CA ARG A 117 -16.20 -8.30 13.32
C ARG A 117 -17.10 -7.29 14.02
N LEU A 118 -16.96 -6.00 13.72
CA LEU A 118 -17.77 -4.94 14.33
C LEU A 118 -19.17 -4.88 13.74
N TRP A 119 -19.29 -4.94 12.41
CA TRP A 119 -20.56 -4.72 11.72
C TRP A 119 -21.21 -5.99 11.15
N SER A 120 -20.48 -7.10 11.05
CA SER A 120 -20.93 -8.36 10.44
C SER A 120 -21.43 -8.23 8.98
N ARG A 121 -21.18 -7.09 8.33
CA ARG A 121 -21.60 -6.80 6.95
C ARG A 121 -20.39 -6.73 6.04
N ARG A 122 -20.19 -7.77 5.22
CA ARG A 122 -19.03 -7.90 4.31
C ARG A 122 -18.87 -6.71 3.36
N LEU A 123 -19.96 -6.27 2.74
CA LEU A 123 -19.95 -5.14 1.80
C LEU A 123 -19.60 -3.82 2.49
N PHE A 124 -20.10 -3.59 3.70
CA PHE A 124 -19.79 -2.38 4.45
C PHE A 124 -18.32 -2.36 4.90
N ALA A 125 -17.81 -3.49 5.40
CA ALA A 125 -16.40 -3.63 5.74
C ALA A 125 -15.50 -3.39 4.52
N ALA A 126 -15.86 -3.95 3.36
CA ALA A 126 -15.15 -3.73 2.10
C ALA A 126 -15.18 -2.26 1.66
N ALA A 127 -16.34 -1.60 1.76
CA ALA A 127 -16.47 -0.17 1.43
C ALA A 127 -15.57 0.70 2.31
N VAL A 128 -15.56 0.47 3.63
CA VAL A 128 -14.69 1.19 4.56
C VAL A 128 -13.21 0.93 4.23
N THR A 129 -12.81 -0.33 4.04
CA THR A 129 -11.42 -0.66 3.70
C THR A 129 -10.99 -0.10 2.35
N GLY A 130 -11.85 -0.17 1.33
CA GLY A 130 -11.60 0.41 0.01
C GLY A 130 -11.42 1.92 0.07
N CYS A 131 -12.29 2.65 0.75
CA CYS A 131 -12.16 4.09 0.96
C CYS A 131 -10.87 4.45 1.72
N LEU A 132 -10.55 3.72 2.79
CA LEU A 132 -9.31 3.91 3.54
C LEU A 132 -8.07 3.63 2.68
N ALA A 133 -8.11 2.62 1.81
CA ALA A 133 -7.00 2.30 0.92
C ALA A 133 -6.81 3.37 -0.17
N GLY A 134 -7.90 3.86 -0.76
CA GLY A 134 -7.85 4.96 -1.74
C GLY A 134 -7.31 6.25 -1.13
N LEU A 135 -7.84 6.65 0.04
CA LEU A 135 -7.36 7.84 0.75
C LEU A 135 -5.92 7.69 1.25
N GLY A 136 -5.59 6.53 1.82
CA GLY A 136 -4.26 6.26 2.36
C GLY A 136 -3.19 6.24 1.27
N SER A 137 -3.47 5.62 0.13
CA SER A 137 -2.55 5.65 -1.02
C SER A 137 -2.39 7.08 -1.54
N PHE A 138 -3.48 7.84 -1.69
CA PHE A 138 -3.41 9.26 -2.07
C PHE A 138 -2.51 10.06 -1.12
N VAL A 139 -2.71 9.95 0.20
CA VAL A 139 -1.91 10.66 1.21
C VAL A 139 -0.43 10.27 1.13
N ILE A 140 -0.12 8.97 1.04
CA ILE A 140 1.26 8.50 0.92
C ILE A 140 1.91 9.07 -0.34
N TYR A 141 1.23 8.98 -1.49
CA TYR A 141 1.73 9.47 -2.78
C TYR A 141 1.92 10.99 -2.81
N ALA A 142 1.03 11.74 -2.17
CA ALA A 142 1.12 13.20 -2.05
C ALA A 142 2.27 13.62 -1.12
N LEU A 143 2.49 12.91 -0.02
CA LEU A 143 3.56 13.22 0.93
C LEU A 143 4.97 12.99 0.35
N GLY A 144 5.16 11.95 -0.45
CA GLY A 144 6.47 11.69 -1.07
C GLY A 144 6.73 12.43 -2.37
N ASP A 145 5.78 13.23 -2.85
CA ASP A 145 5.94 13.98 -4.10
C ASP A 145 7.15 14.92 -4.05
N SER A 146 7.86 15.04 -5.17
CA SER A 146 9.07 15.86 -5.35
C SER A 146 10.25 15.54 -4.42
N ARG A 147 10.14 14.54 -3.54
CA ARG A 147 11.18 14.16 -2.56
C ARG A 147 11.58 12.69 -2.67
N LEU A 148 10.60 11.80 -2.75
CA LEU A 148 10.80 10.37 -2.91
C LEU A 148 10.61 9.94 -4.36
N TRP A 149 9.62 10.52 -5.01
CA TRP A 149 9.30 10.24 -6.40
C TRP A 149 8.78 11.46 -7.13
N VAL A 150 8.84 11.39 -8.45
CA VAL A 150 8.28 12.36 -9.37
C VAL A 150 7.52 11.61 -10.45
N TRP A 151 6.29 12.04 -10.67
CA TRP A 151 5.47 11.61 -11.78
C TRP A 151 6.00 12.20 -13.09
N ASN A 152 6.13 11.38 -14.13
CA ASN A 152 6.65 11.84 -15.41
C ASN A 152 5.63 12.71 -16.15
N ALA A 153 5.73 14.02 -16.02
CA ALA A 153 4.84 15.01 -16.63
C ALA A 153 4.45 14.66 -18.09
N LEU A 154 5.43 14.34 -18.94
CA LEU A 154 5.21 13.98 -20.36
C LEU A 154 4.31 12.76 -20.59
N ARG A 155 4.10 11.93 -19.56
CA ARG A 155 3.32 10.69 -19.61
C ARG A 155 2.01 10.77 -18.82
N VAL A 156 1.92 11.64 -17.82
CA VAL A 156 0.80 11.68 -16.86
C VAL A 156 0.15 13.06 -16.72
N ASP A 157 0.67 14.12 -17.36
CA ASP A 157 0.06 15.47 -17.36
C ASP A 157 -1.34 15.50 -17.96
N THR A 158 -1.62 14.56 -18.85
CA THR A 158 -2.92 14.48 -19.53
C THR A 158 -3.95 13.70 -18.72
N PHE A 159 -3.55 13.02 -17.64
CA PHE A 159 -4.48 12.33 -16.75
C PHE A 159 -5.07 13.27 -15.71
N PRO A 160 -6.31 13.01 -15.24
CA PRO A 160 -6.85 13.69 -14.07
C PRO A 160 -5.93 13.47 -12.86
N GLN A 161 -5.53 14.58 -12.22
CA GLN A 161 -4.69 14.57 -11.02
C GLN A 161 -5.41 15.29 -9.88
N ILE A 162 -5.17 14.81 -8.65
CA ILE A 162 -5.52 15.56 -7.43
C ILE A 162 -4.21 15.94 -6.77
N ALA A 163 -3.98 17.25 -6.59
CA ALA A 163 -2.66 17.79 -6.29
C ALA A 163 -1.62 17.32 -7.32
N SER A 164 -0.73 16.39 -6.96
CA SER A 164 0.28 15.79 -7.84
C SER A 164 0.09 14.29 -8.06
N VAL A 165 -0.99 13.69 -7.55
CA VAL A 165 -1.21 12.24 -7.63
C VAL A 165 -2.18 11.93 -8.78
N PRO A 166 -1.76 11.13 -9.78
CA PRO A 166 -2.66 10.66 -10.84
C PRO A 166 -3.81 9.84 -10.28
N LEU A 167 -5.05 10.17 -10.66
CA LEU A 167 -6.27 9.60 -10.07
C LEU A 167 -6.37 8.07 -10.24
N PHE A 168 -5.71 7.51 -11.27
CA PHE A 168 -5.72 6.07 -11.53
C PHE A 168 -5.10 5.25 -10.39
N VAL A 169 -4.19 5.85 -9.62
CA VAL A 169 -3.49 5.20 -8.49
C VAL A 169 -4.42 4.99 -7.30
N PRO A 170 -4.98 6.04 -6.65
CA PRO A 170 -5.89 5.84 -5.53
C PRO A 170 -7.16 5.08 -5.94
N LEU A 171 -7.60 5.20 -7.21
CA LEU A 171 -8.71 4.41 -7.73
C LEU A 171 -8.37 2.91 -7.78
N ALA A 172 -7.17 2.54 -8.24
CA ALA A 172 -6.74 1.14 -8.25
C ALA A 172 -6.70 0.55 -6.83
N PHE A 173 -6.18 1.29 -5.86
CA PHE A 173 -6.18 0.87 -4.46
C PHE A 173 -7.60 0.73 -3.90
N LEU A 174 -8.48 1.71 -4.17
CA LEU A 174 -9.87 1.65 -3.76
C LEU A 174 -10.58 0.42 -4.32
N LEU A 175 -10.48 0.18 -5.63
CA LEU A 175 -11.12 -0.96 -6.29
C LEU A 175 -10.54 -2.29 -5.80
N THR A 176 -9.22 -2.37 -5.60
CA THR A 176 -8.58 -3.58 -5.07
C THR A 176 -9.18 -3.96 -3.73
N PHE A 177 -9.20 -3.03 -2.78
CA PHE A 177 -9.66 -3.32 -1.42
C PHE A 177 -11.20 -3.36 -1.28
N LEU A 178 -11.97 -2.81 -2.23
CA LEU A 178 -13.39 -3.12 -2.36
C LEU A 178 -13.63 -4.60 -2.69
N LEU A 179 -12.71 -5.22 -3.43
CA LEU A 179 -12.77 -6.65 -3.77
C LEU A 179 -12.20 -7.55 -2.67
N CYS A 180 -11.77 -7.00 -1.53
CA CYS A 180 -11.24 -7.75 -0.39
C CYS A 180 -12.10 -8.97 0.03
N PRO A 181 -13.45 -8.90 0.05
CA PRO A 181 -14.29 -10.05 0.39
C PRO A 181 -14.11 -11.28 -0.51
N TYR A 182 -13.65 -11.11 -1.76
CA TYR A 182 -13.50 -12.20 -2.72
C TYR A 182 -12.23 -13.01 -2.53
N TYR A 183 -11.22 -12.44 -1.89
CA TYR A 183 -9.93 -13.10 -1.74
C TYR A 183 -9.41 -13.14 -0.31
N PHE A 184 -10.00 -12.42 0.66
CA PHE A 184 -9.57 -12.43 2.05
C PHE A 184 -10.75 -12.73 2.98
N HIS A 185 -10.85 -13.99 3.41
CA HIS A 185 -11.81 -14.46 4.41
C HIS A 185 -11.16 -15.50 5.32
N ARG A 186 -11.78 -15.77 6.47
CA ARG A 186 -11.17 -16.57 7.56
C ARG A 186 -10.74 -17.98 7.16
N GLU A 187 -11.42 -18.59 6.21
CA GLU A 187 -11.12 -19.96 5.75
C GLU A 187 -10.00 -20.01 4.71
N GLN A 188 -9.63 -18.87 4.11
CA GLN A 188 -8.61 -18.82 3.07
C GLN A 188 -7.21 -18.66 3.66
N HIS A 189 -6.24 -19.36 3.07
CA HIS A 189 -4.83 -19.20 3.43
C HIS A 189 -4.35 -17.76 3.12
N PRO A 190 -3.75 -17.05 4.08
CA PRO A 190 -3.43 -15.62 3.95
C PRO A 190 -2.47 -15.32 2.80
N VAL A 191 -1.53 -16.23 2.50
CA VAL A 191 -0.60 -16.08 1.36
C VAL A 191 -1.33 -16.14 0.02
N VAL A 192 -2.29 -17.07 -0.14
CA VAL A 192 -3.07 -17.19 -1.39
C VAL A 192 -3.95 -15.96 -1.58
N ALA A 193 -4.54 -15.47 -0.48
CA ALA A 193 -5.27 -14.21 -0.46
C ALA A 193 -4.42 -13.02 -0.89
N GLY A 194 -3.19 -12.93 -0.36
CA GLY A 194 -2.23 -11.89 -0.71
C GLY A 194 -1.82 -11.98 -2.18
N ILE A 195 -1.53 -13.17 -2.70
CA ILE A 195 -1.21 -13.35 -4.13
C ILE A 195 -2.33 -12.82 -5.02
N ARG A 196 -3.58 -13.18 -4.73
CA ARG A 196 -4.75 -12.68 -5.48
C ARG A 196 -4.85 -11.15 -5.38
N CYS A 197 -4.68 -10.59 -4.19
CA CYS A 197 -4.66 -9.15 -3.98
C CYS A 197 -3.59 -8.46 -4.84
N GLY A 198 -2.35 -8.96 -4.85
CA GLY A 198 -1.26 -8.43 -5.67
C GLY A 198 -1.57 -8.47 -7.18
N ILE A 199 -2.15 -9.58 -7.66
CA ILE A 199 -2.61 -9.70 -9.05
C ILE A 199 -3.70 -8.67 -9.36
N PHE A 200 -4.73 -8.57 -8.52
CA PHE A 200 -5.82 -7.61 -8.72
C PHE A 200 -5.32 -6.17 -8.68
N MET A 201 -4.45 -5.83 -7.74
CA MET A 201 -3.85 -4.51 -7.63
C MET A 201 -3.08 -4.15 -8.90
N GLY A 202 -2.23 -5.08 -9.38
CA GLY A 202 -1.49 -4.89 -10.62
C GLY A 202 -2.39 -4.73 -11.85
N ALA A 203 -3.38 -5.61 -11.99
CA ALA A 203 -4.34 -5.57 -13.09
C ALA A 203 -5.18 -4.29 -13.07
N LEU A 204 -5.75 -3.94 -11.92
CA LEU A 204 -6.56 -2.73 -11.75
C LEU A 204 -5.74 -1.48 -12.01
N GLN A 205 -4.50 -1.40 -11.54
CA GLN A 205 -3.63 -0.27 -11.81
C GLN A 205 -3.28 -0.14 -13.29
N PHE A 206 -3.09 -1.25 -13.99
CA PHE A 206 -2.90 -1.25 -15.45
C PHE A 206 -4.17 -0.86 -16.20
N PHE A 207 -5.33 -1.38 -15.82
CA PHE A 207 -6.61 -1.08 -16.49
C PHE A 207 -7.10 0.34 -16.21
N THR A 208 -6.96 0.86 -14.98
CA THR A 208 -7.29 2.25 -14.69
C THR A 208 -6.37 3.18 -15.47
N PHE A 209 -5.07 2.87 -15.53
CA PHE A 209 -4.14 3.58 -16.41
C PHE A 209 -4.61 3.57 -17.87
N LEU A 210 -4.92 2.39 -18.44
CA LEU A 210 -5.33 2.26 -19.84
C LEU A 210 -6.63 3.02 -20.12
N PHE A 211 -7.58 3.00 -19.19
CA PHE A 211 -8.83 3.74 -19.29
C PHE A 211 -8.58 5.24 -19.41
N PHE A 212 -7.75 5.83 -18.56
CA PHE A 212 -7.42 7.25 -18.65
C PHE A 212 -6.55 7.55 -19.89
N TYR A 213 -5.69 6.63 -20.31
CA TYR A 213 -4.89 6.76 -21.54
C TYR A 213 -5.73 6.84 -22.81
N ILE A 214 -6.76 6.01 -22.91
CA ILE A 214 -7.69 6.03 -24.06
C ILE A 214 -8.68 7.19 -23.97
N SER A 215 -9.11 7.59 -22.77
CA SER A 215 -10.11 8.67 -22.63
C SER A 215 -9.58 10.06 -23.02
N VAL A 216 -8.26 10.18 -23.16
CA VAL A 216 -7.55 11.46 -23.31
C VAL A 216 -6.90 11.59 -24.70
N ASN A 217 -6.72 10.48 -25.43
CA ASN A 217 -6.21 10.44 -26.81
C ASN A 217 -7.32 10.03 -27.78
#